data_AF-A0A928QF58-F1
#
_entry.id   AF-A0A928QF58-F1
#
_cell.length_a   1.000
_cell.length_b   1.000
_cell.length_c   1.000
_cell.angle_alpha   90.00
_cell.angle_beta   90.00
_cell.angle_gamma   90.00
#
_symmetry.space_group_name_H-M   'P 1'
#
loop_
_entity.id
_entity.type
_entity.pdbx_description
1 polymer ?
#
loop_
_entity_poly.entity_id
_entity_poly.type
_entity_poly.pdbx_seq_one_letter_code
_entity_poly.pdbx_strand_id
1 'polypeptide(L)' 'MTRKNINDEINNFINNIVYLRKKNGFSKKEMANILNISIYALNKIERGELPKKLSVKIVFNLQKHFKISPERQFEKIE' A
#
# COMPACT_ATOMS: atom_id res chain seq x y z
N MET A 1 -4.01 -14.69 22.70
CA MET A 1 -3.49 -14.14 21.44
C MET A 1 -4.59 -14.18 20.41
N THR A 2 -5.24 -13.05 20.13
CA THR A 2 -6.31 -12.94 19.14
C THR A 2 -5.70 -13.10 17.75
N ARG A 3 -6.12 -14.11 16.98
CA ARG A 3 -5.71 -14.24 15.57
C ARG A 3 -6.20 -12.98 14.84
N LYS A 4 -5.28 -12.11 14.39
CA LYS A 4 -5.61 -11.03 13.46
C LYS A 4 -6.17 -11.67 12.18
N ASN A 5 -7.25 -11.11 11.64
CA ASN A 5 -7.86 -11.60 10.41
C ASN A 5 -7.01 -11.14 9.22
N ILE A 6 -6.58 -12.08 8.37
CA ILE A 6 -5.74 -11.78 7.21
C ILE A 6 -6.39 -10.77 6.25
N ASN A 7 -7.72 -10.76 6.19
CA ASN A 7 -8.46 -9.79 5.40
C ASN A 7 -8.28 -8.36 5.93
N ASP A 8 -8.19 -8.20 7.26
CA ASP A 8 -7.99 -6.88 7.87
C ASP A 8 -6.58 -6.36 7.59
N GLU A 9 -5.57 -7.22 7.62
CA GLU A 9 -4.19 -6.85 7.29
C GLU A 9 -4.03 -6.41 5.84
N ILE A 10 -4.68 -7.11 4.90
CA ILE A 10 -4.69 -6.72 3.48
C ILE A 10 -5.43 -5.39 3.29
N ASN A 11 -6.57 -5.21 3.96
CA ASN A 11 -7.33 -3.97 3.89
C ASN A 11 -6.53 -2.80 4.47
N ASN A 12 -5.85 -2.99 5.59
CA ASN A 12 -4.95 -2.00 6.17
C ASN A 12 -3.83 -1.64 5.18
N PHE A 13 -3.20 -2.64 4.56
CA PHE A 13 -2.16 -2.42 3.55
C PHE A 13 -2.65 -1.56 2.38
N ILE A 14 -3.83 -1.88 1.83
CA ILE A 14 -4.44 -1.11 0.75
C ILE A 14 -4.73 0.32 1.20
N ASN A 15 -5.41 0.48 2.35
CA ASN A 15 -5.78 1.78 2.89
C ASN A 15 -4.56 2.65 3.19
N ASN A 16 -3.49 2.05 3.71
CA ASN A 16 -2.24 2.73 4.00
C ASN A 16 -1.59 3.28 2.72
N ILE A 17 -1.60 2.54 1.60
CA ILE A 17 -1.09 3.06 0.32
C ILE A 17 -1.90 4.28 -0.12
N VAL A 18 -3.23 4.21 -0.04
CA VAL A 18 -4.12 5.31 -0.43
C VAL A 18 -3.90 6.53 0.46
N TYR A 19 -3.80 6.31 1.77
CA TYR A 19 -3.52 7.32 2.77
C TYR A 19 -2.17 8.01 2.51
N LEU A 20 -1.10 7.24 2.38
CA LEU A 20 0.25 7.78 2.16
C LEU A 20 0.31 8.63 0.89
N ARG A 21 -0.36 8.20 -0.18
CA ARG A 21 -0.44 9.00 -1.40
C ARG A 21 -1.13 10.35 -1.15
N LYS A 22 -2.32 10.32 -0.54
CA LYS A 22 -3.14 11.52 -0.31
C LYS A 22 -2.46 12.48 0.68
N LYS A 23 -1.92 11.95 1.79
CA LYS A 23 -1.24 12.74 2.82
C LYS A 23 -0.03 13.51 2.27
N ASN A 24 0.73 12.89 1.38
CA ASN A 24 1.92 13.51 0.79
C ASN A 24 1.62 14.30 -0.49
N GLY A 25 0.35 14.39 -0.91
CA GLY A 25 -0.04 15.16 -2.10
C GLY A 25 0.42 14.57 -3.44
N PHE A 26 0.80 13.28 -3.48
CA PHE A 26 1.30 12.67 -4.71
C PHE A 26 0.18 12.43 -5.72
N SER A 27 0.47 12.75 -6.99
CA SER A 27 -0.33 12.28 -8.12
C SER A 27 -0.27 10.75 -8.22
N LYS A 28 -1.22 10.16 -8.94
CA LYS A 28 -1.23 8.71 -9.18
C LYS A 28 0.01 8.25 -9.94
N LYS A 29 0.51 9.07 -10.86
CA LYS A 29 1.72 8.75 -11.65
C LYS A 29 2.96 8.73 -10.76
N GLU A 30 3.12 9.74 -9.89
CA GLU A 30 4.24 9.80 -8.95
C GLU A 30 4.22 8.60 -7.99
N MET A 31 3.06 8.31 -7.39
CA MET A 31 2.94 7.17 -6.48
C MET A 31 3.19 5.83 -7.18
N ALA A 32 2.68 5.65 -8.40
CA ALA A 32 2.94 4.45 -9.19
C ALA A 32 4.43 4.27 -9.48
N ASN A 33 5.14 5.36 -9.79
CA ASN A 33 6.59 5.35 -9.99
C ASN A 33 7.35 5.01 -8.70
N ILE A 34 6.98 5.61 -7.56
CA ILE A 34 7.57 5.33 -6.25
C ILE A 34 7.45 3.84 -5.90
N LEU A 35 6.26 3.28 -6.12
CA LEU A 35 5.96 1.88 -5.82
C LEU A 35 6.44 0.90 -6.90
N ASN A 36 6.92 1.41 -8.04
CA ASN A 36 7.28 0.64 -9.23
C ASN A 36 6.14 -0.30 -9.70
N ILE A 37 4.94 0.27 -9.84
CA ILE A 37 3.75 -0.42 -10.35
C ILE A 37 3.11 0.39 -11.47
N SER A 38 2.20 -0.22 -12.22
CA SER A 38 1.42 0.52 -13.20
C SER A 38 0.38 1.42 -12.53
N ILE A 39 0.01 2.52 -13.19
CA ILE A 39 -1.10 3.38 -12.74
C ILE A 39 -2.41 2.57 -12.65
N TYR A 40 -2.59 1.57 -13.52
CA TYR A 40 -3.73 0.65 -13.45
C TYR A 40 -3.76 -0.16 -12.16
N ALA A 41 -2.61 -0.68 -11.72
CA ALA A 41 -2.50 -1.40 -10.45
C ALA A 41 -2.79 -0.46 -9.26
N LEU A 42 -2.28 0.78 -9.29
CA LEU A 42 -2.59 1.77 -8.27
C LEU A 42 -4.09 2.13 -8.24
N ASN A 43 -4.74 2.25 -9.39
CA ASN A 43 -6.18 2.49 -9.45
C ASN A 43 -7.00 1.36 -8.82
N LYS A 44 -6.58 0.09 -8.96
CA LYS A 44 -7.21 -1.03 -8.25
C LYS A 44 -7.04 -0.90 -6.74
N ILE A 45 -5.82 -0.62 -6.28
CA ILE A 45 -5.54 -0.37 -4.86
C ILE A 45 -6.45 0.73 -4.32
N GLU A 46 -6.60 1.85 -5.04
CA GLU A 46 -7.47 2.95 -4.62
C GLU A 46 -8.96 2.63 -4.59
N ARG A 47 -9.40 1.54 -5.24
CA ARG A 47 -10.78 1.03 -5.16
C ARG A 47 -10.95 -0.03 -4.07
N GLY A 48 -9.91 -0.32 -3.28
CA GLY A 48 -9.95 -1.37 -2.26
C GLY A 48 -9.58 -2.76 -2.78
N GLU A 49 -9.05 -2.87 -4.01
CA GLU A 49 -8.71 -4.16 -4.62
C GLU A 49 -7.20 -4.42 -4.61
N LEU A 50 -6.76 -5.57 -4.07
CA LEU A 50 -5.38 -6.01 -4.23
C LEU A 50 -5.14 -6.54 -5.66
N PRO A 51 -4.22 -5.97 -6.46
CA PRO A 51 -3.94 -6.49 -7.79
C PRO A 51 -3.37 -7.91 -7.74
N LYS A 52 -3.97 -8.85 -8.50
CA LYS A 52 -3.55 -10.28 -8.53
C LYS A 52 -2.06 -10.51 -8.84
N LYS A 53 -1.43 -9.60 -9.59
CA LYS A 53 -0.01 -9.68 -9.99
C LYS A 53 0.87 -8.65 -9.27
N LEU A 54 0.47 -8.22 -8.08
CA LEU A 54 1.27 -7.27 -7.31
C LEU A 54 2.54 -7.95 -6.79
N SER A 55 3.70 -7.38 -7.10
CA SER A 55 4.98 -7.89 -6.60
C SER A 55 5.16 -7.53 -5.12
N VAL A 56 5.69 -8.46 -4.33
CA VAL A 56 6.11 -8.24 -2.93
C VAL A 56 7.14 -7.10 -2.81
N LYS A 57 7.85 -6.75 -3.89
CA LYS A 57 8.77 -5.60 -3.94
C LYS A 57 8.11 -4.28 -3.51
N ILE A 58 6.79 -4.14 -3.65
CA ILE A 58 6.05 -2.97 -3.17
C ILE A 58 6.28 -2.69 -1.67
N VAL A 59 6.40 -3.74 -0.85
CA VAL A 59 6.60 -3.62 0.60
C VAL A 59 7.94 -2.94 0.90
N PHE A 60 8.99 -3.33 0.16
CA PHE A 60 10.31 -2.72 0.29
C PHE A 60 10.36 -1.31 -0.30
N ASN A 61 9.61 -1.03 -1.37
CA ASN A 61 9.50 0.32 -1.93
C ASN A 61 8.82 1.29 -0.95
N LEU A 62 7.75 0.83 -0.29
CA LEU A 62 7.08 1.58 0.78
C LEU A 62 8.04 1.86 1.94
N GLN A 63 8.78 0.85 2.39
CA GLN A 63 9.79 1.01 3.46
C GLN A 63 10.87 2.01 3.06
N LYS A 64 11.43 1.89 1.86
CA LYS A 64 12.54 2.74 1.40
C LYS A 64 12.12 4.21 1.33
N HIS A 65 10.92 4.48 0.80
CA HIS A 65 10.44 5.83 0.55
C HIS A 65 9.81 6.47 1.80
N PHE A 66 8.90 5.77 2.48
CA PHE A 66 8.14 6.32 3.61
C PHE A 66 8.73 5.99 4.99
N LYS A 67 9.81 5.20 5.06
CA LYS A 67 10.46 4.77 6.31
C LYS A 67 9.53 4.01 7.26
N ILE A 68 8.60 3.23 6.69
CA ILE A 68 7.65 2.39 7.44
C ILE A 68 8.12 0.94 7.39
N SER A 69 8.26 0.29 8.55
CA SER A 69 8.65 -1.13 8.60
C SER A 69 7.61 -2.01 7.89
N PRO A 70 8.01 -3.16 7.32
CA PRO A 70 7.08 -4.06 6.65
C PRO A 70 5.84 -4.40 7.48
N GLU A 71 5.99 -4.66 8.78
CA GLU A 71 4.90 -5.03 9.68
C GLU A 71 3.87 -3.90 9.80
N ARG A 72 4.34 -2.66 10.00
CA ARG A 72 3.49 -1.50 10.16
C ARG A 72 2.70 -1.17 8.89
N GLN A 73 3.13 -1.63 7.72
CA GLN A 73 2.38 -1.46 6.47
C GLN A 73 1.06 -2.23 6.46
N PHE A 74 0.93 -3.30 7.26
CA PHE A 74 -0.28 -4.12 7.38
C PHE A 74 -1.12 -3.79 8.62
N GLU A 75 -0.72 -2.78 9.39
CA GLU A 75 -1.43 -2.30 10.56
C GLU A 75 -2.24 -1.05 10.24
N LYS A 76 -3.25 -0.77 11.07
CA LYS A 76 -4.05 0.43 10.95
C LYS A 76 -3.22 1.64 11.38
N ILE A 77 -2.84 2.51 10.43
CA ILE A 77 -2.09 3.75 10.72
C ILE A 77 -3.04 4.93 11.01
N GLU A 78 -4.31 4.83 10.58
CA GLU A 78 -5.46 5.70 10.92
C GLU A 78 -6.76 4.91 11.05
#